data_AF-A0ABD5WP34-F1
#
_entry.id   AF-A0ABD5WP34-F1
#
_cell.length_a   1.000
_cell.length_b   1.000
_cell.length_c   1.000
_cell.angle_alpha   90.00
_cell.angle_beta   90.00
_cell.angle_gamma   90.00
#
_symmetry.space_group_name_H-M   'P 1'
#
loop_
_entity.id
_entity.type
_entity.pdbx_description
1 polymer ?
#
loop_
_entity_poly.entity_id
_entity_poly.type
_entity_poly.pdbx_seq_one_letter_code
_entity_poly.pdbx_strand_id
1 'polypeptide(L)'
;MVLSGALVLVATYFVHRTFGRRVVSVPLALFGVGVLGVGVFPGNRVPWHGIFALLTFVSGGVTVVLSSRVVTSPFRYLCLAFGGVSLTALASAIFLGSANPLLVLGLGGVERWVVYPLLLWMTGFGGYLMGHADRGRESSARR
;
A
#
# COMPACT_ATOMS: atom_id res chain seq x y z
N MET A 1 10.74 -7.19 -6.39
CA MET A 1 10.48 -6.32 -5.21
C MET A 1 11.44 -5.15 -5.13
N VAL A 2 12.75 -5.30 -5.37
CA VAL A 2 13.71 -4.16 -5.34
C VAL A 2 13.26 -2.99 -6.22
N LEU A 3 13.04 -3.25 -7.52
CA LEU A 3 12.58 -2.22 -8.46
C LEU A 3 11.25 -1.59 -8.03
N SER A 4 10.28 -2.41 -7.63
CA SER A 4 8.97 -1.94 -7.15
C SER A 4 9.11 -1.01 -5.95
N GLY A 5 9.93 -1.36 -4.96
CA GLY A 5 10.18 -0.52 -3.79
C GLY A 5 10.83 0.82 -4.16
N ALA A 6 11.83 0.79 -5.04
CA ALA A 6 12.46 2.02 -5.55
C ALA A 6 11.44 2.93 -6.28
N LEU A 7 10.59 2.34 -7.13
CA LEU A 7 9.53 3.08 -7.83
C LEU A 7 8.49 3.66 -6.85
N VAL A 8 8.12 2.93 -5.79
CA VAL A 8 7.22 3.45 -4.74
C VAL A 8 7.87 4.62 -3.99
N LEU A 9 9.17 4.60 -3.72
CA LEU A 9 9.88 5.73 -3.09
C LEU A 9 9.89 6.96 -4.01
N VAL A 10 10.15 6.78 -5.31
CA VAL A 10 10.03 7.85 -6.29
C VAL A 10 8.60 8.39 -6.36
N ALA A 11 7.60 7.50 -6.39
CA ALA A 11 6.19 7.89 -6.35
C ALA A 11 5.85 8.66 -5.07
N THR A 12 6.43 8.28 -3.93
CA THR A 12 6.23 8.98 -2.65
C THR A 12 6.64 10.44 -2.74
N TYR A 13 7.78 10.73 -3.37
CA TYR A 13 8.25 12.10 -3.58
C TYR A 13 7.22 12.92 -4.39
N PHE A 14 6.72 12.36 -5.49
CA PHE A 14 5.71 13.04 -6.32
C PHE A 14 4.38 13.20 -5.59
N VAL A 15 3.89 12.16 -4.91
CA VAL A 15 2.67 12.22 -4.08
C VAL A 15 2.81 13.28 -2.98
N HIS A 16 3.98 13.39 -2.36
CA HIS A 16 4.26 14.43 -1.37
C HIS A 16 4.23 15.83 -1.98
N ARG A 17 4.83 16.02 -3.16
CA ARG A 17 4.79 17.29 -3.89
C ARG A 17 3.39 17.69 -4.31
N THR A 18 2.54 16.74 -4.71
CA THR A 18 1.18 17.02 -5.18
C THR A 18 0.24 17.37 -4.03
N PHE A 19 0.27 16.61 -2.93
CA PHE A 19 -0.71 16.80 -1.85
C PHE A 19 -0.16 17.60 -0.66
N GLY A 20 1.16 17.65 -0.45
CA GLY A 20 1.79 18.28 0.71
C GLY A 20 1.51 17.60 2.06
N ARG A 21 0.80 16.46 2.07
CA ARG A 21 0.29 15.84 3.30
C ARG A 21 1.16 14.68 3.76
N ARG A 22 1.94 14.91 4.82
CA ARG A 22 2.77 13.90 5.48
C ARG A 22 1.98 12.67 5.95
N VAL A 23 0.70 12.83 6.25
CA VAL A 23 -0.19 11.72 6.67
C VAL A 23 -0.30 10.61 5.63
N VAL A 24 -0.08 10.89 4.34
CA VAL A 24 -0.04 9.86 3.28
C VAL A 24 1.40 9.57 2.87
N SER A 25 2.23 10.60 2.74
CA SER A 25 3.60 10.43 2.23
C SER A 25 4.52 9.65 3.16
N VAL A 26 4.43 9.84 4.48
CA VAL A 26 5.27 9.12 5.45
C VAL A 26 5.00 7.62 5.44
N PRO A 27 3.76 7.14 5.60
CA PRO A 27 3.49 5.70 5.54
C PRO A 27 3.77 5.13 4.14
N LEU A 28 3.57 5.91 3.06
CA LEU A 28 3.92 5.47 1.70
C LEU A 28 5.45 5.32 1.52
N ALA A 29 6.25 6.20 2.13
CA ALA A 29 7.71 6.08 2.15
C ALA A 29 8.13 4.79 2.86
N LEU A 30 7.58 4.55 4.06
CA LEU A 30 7.84 3.34 4.83
C LEU A 30 7.44 2.08 4.07
N PHE A 31 6.34 2.14 3.33
CA PHE A 31 5.90 1.06 2.45
C PHE A 31 6.92 0.79 1.33
N GLY A 32 7.41 1.84 0.67
CA GLY A 32 8.48 1.71 -0.33
C GLY A 32 9.78 1.11 0.24
N VAL A 33 10.21 1.57 1.42
CA VAL A 33 11.37 1.01 2.15
C VAL A 33 11.13 -0.46 2.47
N GLY A 34 9.95 -0.81 2.97
CA GLY A 34 9.53 -2.19 3.24
C GLY A 34 9.68 -3.07 2.00
N VAL A 35 9.03 -2.69 0.89
CA VAL A 35 9.04 -3.46 -0.36
C VAL A 35 10.47 -3.61 -0.91
N LEU A 36 11.27 -2.55 -0.84
CA LEU A 36 12.68 -2.59 -1.24
C LEU A 36 13.45 -3.60 -0.37
N GLY A 37 13.28 -3.53 0.95
CA GLY A 37 13.92 -4.43 1.90
C GLY A 37 13.53 -5.89 1.69
N VAL A 38 12.24 -6.20 1.46
CA VAL A 38 11.78 -7.56 1.09
C VAL A 38 12.46 -8.05 -0.19
N GLY A 39 12.76 -7.15 -1.14
CA GLY A 39 13.50 -7.49 -2.35
C GLY A 39 15.00 -7.74 -2.12
N VAL A 40 15.63 -6.99 -1.20
CA VAL A 40 17.04 -7.13 -0.86
C VAL A 40 17.29 -8.37 0.02
N PHE A 41 16.36 -8.66 0.93
CA PHE A 41 16.43 -9.77 1.86
C PHE A 41 15.42 -10.86 1.46
N PRO A 42 15.82 -11.88 0.68
CA PRO A 42 14.94 -12.99 0.31
C PRO A 42 14.44 -13.77 1.53
N GLY A 43 13.37 -14.55 1.37
CA GLY A 43 12.64 -15.21 2.46
C GLY A 43 13.46 -16.08 3.40
N ASN A 44 14.61 -16.58 2.95
CA ASN A 44 15.53 -17.38 3.75
C ASN A 44 16.48 -16.54 4.65
N ARG A 45 16.51 -15.21 4.51
CA ARG A 45 17.33 -14.29 5.33
C ARG A 45 16.55 -13.84 6.58
N VAL A 46 16.43 -14.73 7.55
CA VAL A 46 15.82 -14.45 8.86
C VAL A 46 16.84 -13.73 9.76
N PRO A 47 16.44 -12.70 10.55
CA PRO A 47 15.08 -12.15 10.72
C PRO A 47 14.74 -11.03 9.72
N TRP A 48 15.70 -10.60 8.91
CA TRP A 48 15.60 -9.40 8.07
C TRP A 48 14.39 -9.40 7.15
N HIS A 49 14.11 -10.50 6.45
CA HIS A 49 12.94 -10.61 5.58
C HIS A 49 11.64 -10.35 6.32
N GLY A 50 11.45 -10.99 7.48
CA GLY A 50 10.24 -10.85 8.30
C GLY A 50 10.02 -9.42 8.80
N ILE A 51 11.10 -8.73 9.20
CA ILE A 51 11.04 -7.33 9.64
C ILE A 51 10.55 -6.41 8.50
N PHE A 52 11.13 -6.55 7.31
CA PHE A 52 10.74 -5.74 6.16
C PHE A 52 9.37 -6.14 5.60
N ALA A 53 8.97 -7.41 5.69
CA ALA A 53 7.63 -7.87 5.33
C ALA A 53 6.56 -7.24 6.26
N LEU A 54 6.78 -7.26 7.58
CA LEU A 54 5.88 -6.63 8.53
C LEU A 54 5.79 -5.11 8.31
N LEU A 55 6.94 -4.45 8.11
CA LEU A 55 6.98 -3.03 7.75
C LEU A 55 6.13 -2.76 6.50
N THR A 56 6.29 -3.57 5.45
CA THR A 56 5.54 -3.48 4.19
C THR A 56 4.04 -3.61 4.43
N PHE A 57 3.60 -4.63 5.16
CA PHE A 57 2.17 -4.91 5.34
C PHE A 57 1.47 -3.84 6.17
N VAL A 58 2.07 -3.44 7.30
CA VAL A 58 1.50 -2.41 8.18
C VAL A 58 1.45 -1.06 7.46
N SER A 59 2.60 -0.60 6.96
CA SER A 59 2.67 0.72 6.33
C SER A 59 1.88 0.79 5.03
N GLY A 60 1.85 -0.30 4.25
CA GLY A 60 1.02 -0.44 3.07
C GLY A 60 -0.46 -0.30 3.40
N GLY A 61 -0.99 -1.13 4.30
CA GLY A 61 -2.39 -1.07 4.71
C GLY A 61 -2.80 0.31 5.26
N VAL A 62 -1.96 0.90 6.11
CA VAL A 62 -2.16 2.27 6.63
C VAL A 62 -2.17 3.30 5.51
N THR A 63 -1.24 3.21 4.54
CA THR A 63 -1.19 4.11 3.39
C THR A 63 -2.48 4.04 2.58
N VAL A 64 -2.99 2.83 2.33
CA VAL A 64 -4.24 2.61 1.57
C VAL A 64 -5.43 3.23 2.31
N VAL A 65 -5.55 3.04 3.62
CA VAL A 65 -6.63 3.70 4.39
C VAL A 65 -6.48 5.22 4.31
N LEU A 66 -5.27 5.75 4.52
CA LEU A 66 -5.04 7.20 4.58
C LEU A 66 -5.11 7.87 3.22
N SER A 67 -4.94 7.15 2.11
CA SER A 67 -5.14 7.70 0.76
C SER A 67 -6.59 8.13 0.54
N SER A 68 -7.55 7.55 1.27
CA SER A 68 -8.96 8.00 1.29
C SER A 68 -9.12 9.50 1.61
N ARG A 69 -8.13 10.11 2.28
CA ARG A 69 -8.14 11.53 2.64
C ARG A 69 -7.69 12.46 1.51
N VAL A 70 -7.05 11.93 0.47
CA VAL A 70 -6.50 12.70 -0.67
C VAL A 70 -7.17 12.35 -2.01
N VAL A 71 -8.19 11.49 -1.96
CA VAL A 71 -8.98 11.11 -3.14
C VAL A 71 -10.46 11.42 -2.91
N THR A 72 -11.20 11.58 -4.00
CA THR A 72 -12.63 11.86 -4.03
C THR A 72 -13.46 10.58 -4.19
N SER A 73 -14.76 10.68 -3.89
CA SER A 73 -15.72 9.62 -4.15
C SER A 73 -15.83 9.34 -5.67
N PRO A 74 -16.02 8.08 -6.11
CA PRO A 74 -16.23 6.87 -5.31
C PRO A 74 -14.95 6.18 -4.83
N PHE A 75 -13.79 6.52 -5.39
CA PHE A 75 -12.52 5.82 -5.15
C PHE A 75 -12.09 5.83 -3.67
N ARG A 76 -12.51 6.85 -2.91
CA ARG A 76 -12.34 6.92 -1.46
C ARG A 76 -12.82 5.66 -0.71
N TYR A 77 -13.97 5.10 -1.11
CA TYR A 77 -14.53 3.93 -0.44
C TYR A 77 -13.72 2.67 -0.73
N LEU A 78 -13.18 2.55 -1.95
CA LEU A 78 -12.28 1.45 -2.30
C LEU A 78 -10.98 1.50 -1.49
N CYS A 79 -10.45 2.70 -1.24
CA CYS A 79 -9.28 2.87 -0.36
C CYS A 79 -9.58 2.37 1.06
N LEU A 80 -10.72 2.75 1.65
CA LEU A 80 -11.11 2.27 2.98
C LEU A 80 -11.31 0.75 3.00
N ALA A 81 -11.98 0.19 1.99
CA ALA A 81 -12.24 -1.24 1.90
C ALA A 81 -10.94 -2.04 1.76
N PHE A 82 -10.07 -1.70 0.80
CA PHE A 82 -8.82 -2.44 0.58
C PHE A 82 -7.86 -2.34 1.76
N GLY A 83 -7.72 -1.15 2.34
CA GLY A 83 -6.87 -0.95 3.51
C GLY A 83 -7.41 -1.69 4.73
N GLY A 84 -8.74 -1.65 4.94
CA GLY A 84 -9.43 -2.38 5.99
C GLY A 84 -9.26 -3.89 5.88
N VAL A 85 -9.46 -4.46 4.69
CA VAL A 85 -9.25 -5.91 4.44
C VAL A 85 -7.81 -6.29 4.71
N SER A 86 -6.85 -5.53 4.18
CA SER A 86 -5.42 -5.83 4.35
C SER A 86 -5.00 -5.80 5.83
N LEU A 87 -5.37 -4.75 6.56
CA LEU A 87 -5.04 -4.60 7.98
C LEU A 87 -5.75 -5.62 8.87
N THR A 88 -7.00 -5.97 8.54
CA THR A 88 -7.75 -7.00 9.28
C THR A 88 -7.16 -8.39 9.07
N ALA A 89 -6.77 -8.71 7.83
CA ALA A 89 -6.07 -9.96 7.51
C ALA A 89 -4.69 -10.04 8.20
N LEU A 90 -3.98 -8.90 8.28
CA LEU A 90 -2.71 -8.84 9.02
C LEU A 90 -2.93 -9.02 10.52
N ALA A 91 -3.93 -8.34 11.10
CA ALA A 91 -4.28 -8.47 12.51
C ALA A 91 -4.71 -9.92 12.84
N SER A 92 -5.51 -10.56 11.99
CA SER A 92 -5.89 -11.96 12.19
C SER A 92 -4.67 -12.89 12.15
N ALA A 93 -3.71 -12.64 11.25
CA ALA A 93 -2.46 -13.39 11.17
C ALA A 93 -1.60 -13.27 12.44
N ILE A 94 -1.55 -12.08 13.04
CA ILE A 94 -0.71 -11.82 14.23
C ILE A 94 -1.39 -12.30 15.52
N PHE A 95 -2.69 -12.06 15.68
CA PHE A 95 -3.35 -12.19 16.98
C PHE A 95 -4.13 -13.49 17.16
N LEU A 96 -4.58 -14.15 16.08
CA LEU A 96 -5.44 -15.34 16.21
C LEU A 96 -4.66 -16.67 16.16
N GLY A 97 -3.40 -16.67 15.76
CA GLY A 97 -2.59 -17.90 15.69
C GLY A 97 -3.31 -19.01 14.93
N SER A 98 -3.44 -20.20 15.54
CA SER A 98 -4.14 -21.36 14.96
C SER A 98 -5.66 -21.17 14.77
N ALA A 99 -6.26 -20.17 15.41
CA ALA A 99 -7.68 -19.84 15.25
C ALA A 99 -7.94 -18.92 14.05
N ASN A 100 -6.91 -18.52 13.29
CA ASN A 100 -7.10 -17.65 12.13
C ASN A 100 -7.92 -18.36 11.04
N PRO A 101 -9.08 -17.84 10.65
CA PRO A 101 -9.97 -18.48 9.66
C PRO A 101 -9.33 -18.62 8.28
N LEU A 102 -8.33 -17.79 7.95
CA LEU A 102 -7.63 -17.83 6.67
C LEU A 102 -6.57 -18.94 6.60
N LEU A 103 -6.27 -19.64 7.71
CA LEU A 103 -5.27 -20.72 7.73
C LEU A 103 -5.66 -21.92 6.86
N VAL A 104 -6.95 -22.09 6.53
CA VAL A 104 -7.41 -23.07 5.54
C VAL A 104 -6.73 -22.89 4.17
N LEU A 105 -6.25 -21.68 3.88
CA LEU A 105 -5.54 -21.32 2.65
C LEU A 105 -4.01 -21.48 2.77
N GLY A 106 -3.52 -21.94 3.93
CA GLY A 106 -2.10 -21.98 4.28
C GLY A 106 -1.50 -20.59 4.54
N LEU A 107 -0.28 -20.55 5.09
CA LEU A 107 0.40 -19.29 5.44
C LEU A 107 0.57 -18.34 4.25
N GLY A 108 0.97 -18.86 3.08
CA GLY A 108 1.07 -18.05 1.87
C GLY A 108 -0.28 -17.53 1.36
N GLY A 109 -1.38 -18.24 1.65
CA GLY A 109 -2.74 -17.76 1.38
C GLY A 109 -3.11 -16.58 2.26
N VAL A 110 -2.81 -16.66 3.56
CA VAL A 110 -2.99 -15.54 4.52
C VAL A 110 -2.24 -14.30 4.04
N GLU A 111 -0.98 -14.44 3.64
CA GLU A 111 -0.17 -13.33 3.11
C GLU A 111 -0.81 -12.70 1.86
N ARG A 112 -1.40 -13.49 0.96
CA ARG A 112 -2.08 -12.97 -0.24
C ARG A 112 -3.29 -12.11 0.08
N TRP A 113 -4.04 -12.45 1.13
CA TRP A 113 -5.15 -11.62 1.60
C TRP A 113 -4.71 -10.28 2.16
N VAL A 114 -3.48 -10.20 2.70
CA VAL A 114 -2.86 -8.92 3.07
C VAL A 114 -2.41 -8.15 1.82
N VAL A 115 -1.77 -8.82 0.87
CA VAL A 115 -1.06 -8.20 -0.27
C VAL A 115 -1.97 -7.79 -1.43
N TYR A 116 -2.93 -8.63 -1.84
CA TYR A 116 -3.76 -8.36 -3.03
C TYR A 116 -4.54 -7.04 -2.95
N PRO A 117 -5.16 -6.66 -1.81
CA PRO A 117 -5.79 -5.35 -1.69
C PRO A 117 -4.81 -4.19 -1.89
N LEU A 118 -3.55 -4.33 -1.46
CA LEU A 118 -2.51 -3.31 -1.66
C LEU A 118 -2.12 -3.18 -3.13
N LEU A 119 -2.01 -4.30 -3.85
CA LEU A 119 -1.72 -4.30 -5.29
C LEU A 119 -2.86 -3.69 -6.10
N LEU A 120 -4.11 -4.04 -5.78
CA LEU A 120 -5.30 -3.45 -6.41
C LEU A 120 -5.35 -1.94 -6.15
N TRP A 121 -5.09 -1.52 -4.91
CA TRP A 121 -4.99 -0.11 -4.58
C TRP A 121 -3.87 0.59 -5.34
N MET A 122 -2.67 0.01 -5.43
CA MET A 122 -1.53 0.65 -6.10
C MET A 122 -1.85 0.95 -7.57
N THR A 123 -2.40 -0.02 -8.28
CA THR A 123 -2.83 0.13 -9.68
C THR A 123 -3.96 1.14 -9.80
N GLY A 124 -4.99 1.04 -8.94
CA GLY A 124 -6.13 1.94 -8.96
C GLY A 124 -5.78 3.38 -8.60
N PHE A 125 -4.93 3.59 -7.61
CA PHE A 125 -4.47 4.90 -7.16
C PHE A 125 -3.61 5.57 -8.23
N GLY A 126 -2.71 4.81 -8.88
CA GLY A 126 -1.99 5.31 -10.06
C GLY A 126 -2.93 5.78 -11.17
N GLY A 127 -3.94 4.96 -11.51
CA GLY A 127 -4.97 5.34 -12.47
C GLY A 127 -5.76 6.60 -12.07
N TYR A 128 -6.15 6.70 -10.80
CA TYR A 128 -6.85 7.85 -10.26
C TYR A 128 -6.05 9.15 -10.39
N LEU A 129 -4.73 9.10 -10.12
CA LEU A 129 -3.83 10.25 -10.23
C LEU A 129 -3.66 10.68 -11.69
N MET A 130 -3.51 9.74 -12.62
CA MET A 130 -3.41 10.05 -14.05
C MET A 130 -4.67 10.78 -14.55
N GLY A 131 -5.86 10.27 -14.23
CA GLY A 131 -7.11 10.91 -14.65
C GLY A 131 -7.36 12.30 -14.03
N HIS A 132 -6.79 12.60 -12.85
CA HIS A 132 -6.88 13.93 -12.25
C HIS A 132 -5.93 14.94 -12.90
N ALA A 133 -4.75 14.51 -13.35
CA ALA A 133 -3.79 15.38 -14.01
C ALA A 133 -4.34 15.96 -15.33
N ASP A 134 -5.08 15.17 -16.10
CA ASP A 134 -5.66 15.59 -17.38
C ASP A 134 -6.72 16.68 -17.21
N ARG A 135 -7.61 16.51 -16.22
CA ARG A 135 -8.63 17.53 -15.90
C ARG A 135 -8.02 18.86 -15.46
N GLY A 136 -6.90 18.82 -14.72
CA GLY A 136 -6.16 20.01 -14.32
C GLY A 136 -5.58 20.76 -15.53
N ARG A 137 -5.03 20.04 -16.51
CA ARG A 137 -4.47 20.61 -17.75
C ARG A 137 -5.54 21.26 -18.61
N GLU A 138 -6.69 20.60 -18.83
CA GLU A 138 -7.81 21.17 -19.58
C GLU A 138 -8.35 22.47 -18.97
N SER A 139 -8.44 22.53 -17.64
CA SER A 139 -8.92 23.73 -16.93
C SER A 139 -7.97 24.93 -17.03
N SER A 140 -6.66 24.66 -17.18
CA SER A 140 -5.62 25.70 -17.33
C SER A 140 -5.52 26.19 -18.77
N ALA A 141 -5.77 25.34 -19.76
CA ALA A 141 -5.78 25.72 -21.18
C ALA A 141 -7.01 26.54 -21.61
N ARG A 142 -8.07 26.55 -20.79
CA ARG A 142 -9.31 27.32 -21.01
C ARG A 142 -9.32 28.68 -20.32
N ARG A 143 -8.24 29.05 -19.61
CA ARG A 143 -8.05 30.36 -18.95
C ARG A 143 -7.03 31.17 -19.72
#